data_AF-A0A534AK59-F1
#
_entry.id   AF-A0A534AK59-F1
#
_cell.length_a   1.000
_cell.length_b   1.000
_cell.length_c   1.000
_cell.angle_alpha   90.00
_cell.angle_beta   90.00
_cell.angle_gamma   90.00
#
_symmetry.space_group_name_H-M   'P 1'
#
loop_
_entity.id
_entity.type
_entity.pdbx_description
1 polymer ?
#
loop_
_entity_poly.entity_id
_entity_poly.type
_entity_poly.pdbx_seq_one_letter_code
_entity_poly.pdbx_strand_id
1 'polypeptide(L)'
;MTRLTRFRLCIMMFLEFFIWGGWFVTLGSYLAANLQASGGQTALAYSTQSWGAIIAPFIVGLVADRYFNAERLLGIIHIAGAILLYALSRARSFDAF
;
A
#
# COMPACT_ATOMS: atom_id res chain seq x y z
N MET A 1 -9.83 -11.83 -25.21
CA MET A 1 -9.70 -12.18 -23.77
C MET A 1 -10.59 -13.36 -23.45
N THR A 2 -10.08 -14.40 -22.77
CA THR A 2 -10.92 -15.53 -22.33
C THR A 2 -11.75 -15.18 -21.09
N ARG A 3 -12.84 -15.91 -20.81
CA ARG A 3 -13.63 -15.71 -19.58
C ARG A 3 -12.78 -15.93 -18.33
N LEU A 4 -11.84 -16.88 -18.37
CA LEU A 4 -10.92 -17.18 -17.26
C LEU A 4 -9.97 -16.01 -16.99
N THR A 5 -9.38 -15.43 -18.04
CA THR A 5 -8.50 -14.26 -17.90
C THR A 5 -9.25 -13.06 -17.31
N ARG A 6 -10.49 -12.82 -17.76
CA ARG A 6 -11.34 -11.77 -17.21
C ARG A 6 -11.59 -11.97 -15.71
N PHE A 7 -11.97 -13.19 -15.31
CA PHE A 7 -12.20 -13.51 -13.90
C PHE A 7 -10.96 -13.28 -13.03
N ARG A 8 -9.78 -13.71 -13.51
CA ARG A 8 -8.50 -13.48 -12.82
C ARG A 8 -8.20 -11.99 -12.62
N LEU A 9 -8.40 -11.17 -13.66
CA LEU A 9 -8.19 -9.72 -13.57
C LEU A 9 -9.20 -9.04 -12.64
N CYS A 10 -10.47 -9.49 -12.62
CA CYS A 10 -11.45 -8.98 -11.68
C CYS A 10 -11.04 -9.25 -10.22
N ILE A 11 -10.57 -10.46 -9.92
CA ILE A 11 -10.06 -10.79 -8.58
C ILE A 11 -8.82 -9.96 -8.26
N MET A 12 -7.87 -9.83 -9.19
CA MET A 12 -6.67 -9.01 -9.00
C MET A 12 -7.04 -7.58 -8.63
N MET A 13 -7.94 -6.94 -9.39
CA MET A 13 -8.36 -5.57 -9.10
C MET A 13 -9.19 -5.46 -7.83
N PHE A 14 -10.00 -6.47 -7.51
CA PHE A 14 -10.71 -6.51 -6.23
C PHE A 14 -9.72 -6.52 -5.06
N LEU A 15 -8.71 -7.41 -5.12
CA LEU A 15 -7.71 -7.52 -4.06
C LEU A 15 -6.90 -6.23 -3.87
N GLU A 16 -6.52 -5.57 -4.97
CA GLU A 16 -5.85 -4.26 -4.95
C GLU A 16 -6.60 -3.25 -4.07
N PHE A 17 -7.88 -3.00 -4.37
CA PHE A 17 -8.67 -2.00 -3.66
C PHE A 17 -9.15 -2.50 -2.29
N PHE A 18 -9.36 -3.81 -2.13
CA PHE A 18 -9.72 -4.41 -0.85
C PHE A 18 -8.64 -4.17 0.20
N ILE A 19 -7.37 -4.35 -0.17
CA ILE A 19 -6.24 -4.12 0.73
C ILE A 19 -6.20 -2.64 1.15
N TRP A 20 -6.36 -1.71 0.21
CA TRP A 20 -6.49 -0.28 0.53
C TRP A 20 -7.64 -0.01 1.50
N GLY A 21 -8.81 -0.59 1.27
CA GLY A 21 -9.94 -0.49 2.18
C GLY A 21 -9.64 -1.00 3.59
N GLY A 22 -8.81 -2.03 3.71
CA GLY A 22 -8.45 -2.65 4.98
C GLY A 22 -7.54 -1.81 5.87
N TRP A 23 -6.51 -1.15 5.31
CA TRP A 23 -5.51 -0.42 6.11
C TRP A 23 -5.57 1.10 5.95
N PHE A 24 -5.85 1.62 4.75
CA PHE A 24 -5.75 3.07 4.48
C PHE A 24 -6.93 3.84 5.07
N VAL A 25 -8.13 3.29 4.96
CA VAL A 25 -9.36 3.88 5.52
C VAL A 25 -9.30 3.92 7.05
N THR A 26 -8.69 2.90 7.66
CA THR A 26 -8.58 2.74 9.12
C THR A 26 -7.32 3.37 9.69
N LEU A 27 -6.38 3.84 8.86
CA LEU A 27 -5.10 4.40 9.30
C LEU A 27 -5.29 5.56 10.28
N GLY A 28 -6.16 6.52 9.97
CA GLY A 28 -6.38 7.69 10.82
C GLY A 28 -6.90 7.33 12.22
N SER A 29 -7.88 6.42 12.29
CA SER A 29 -8.40 5.96 13.59
C SER A 29 -7.38 5.10 14.34
N TYR A 30 -6.58 4.30 13.64
CA TYR A 30 -5.48 3.54 14.23
C TYR A 30 -4.43 4.48 14.86
N LEU A 31 -3.97 5.48 14.12
CA LEU A 31 -2.97 6.45 14.58
C LEU A 31 -3.46 7.26 15.79
N ALA A 32 -4.73 7.71 15.75
CA ALA A 32 -5.33 8.44 16.86
C ALA A 32 -5.48 7.56 18.11
N ALA A 33 -6.00 6.33 17.97
CA ALA A 33 -6.29 5.47 19.11
C ALA A 33 -5.03 4.85 19.73
N ASN A 34 -4.06 4.42 18.91
CA ASN A 34 -2.92 3.61 19.38
C ASN A 34 -1.66 4.45 19.60
N LEU A 35 -1.44 5.48 18.78
CA LEU A 35 -0.23 6.31 18.85
C LEU A 35 -0.49 7.73 19.35
N GLN A 36 -1.76 8.07 19.65
CA GLN A 36 -2.18 9.42 20.07
C GLN A 36 -1.67 10.49 19.10
N ALA A 37 -1.62 10.15 17.81
CA ALA A 37 -1.06 11.02 16.79
C ALA A 37 -1.91 12.30 16.65
N SER A 38 -1.23 13.44 16.60
CA SER A 38 -1.88 14.72 16.29
C SER A 38 -2.46 14.74 14.87
N GLY A 39 -3.32 15.73 14.58
CA GLY A 39 -3.84 15.93 13.23
C GLY A 39 -2.72 16.16 12.19
N GLY A 40 -1.66 16.88 12.58
CA GLY A 40 -0.48 17.09 11.72
C GLY A 40 0.29 15.80 11.44
N GLN A 41 0.50 14.97 12.47
CA GLN A 41 1.13 13.64 12.32
C GLN A 41 0.28 12.71 11.45
N THR A 42 -1.03 12.70 11.64
CA THR A 42 -1.95 11.93 10.80
C THR A 42 -1.89 12.41 9.34
N ALA A 43 -1.88 13.72 9.11
CA ALA A 43 -1.73 14.28 7.76
C ALA A 43 -0.38 13.91 7.12
N LEU A 44 0.71 13.92 7.90
CA LEU A 44 2.02 13.47 7.45
C LEU A 44 2.00 12.00 7.03
N ALA A 45 1.41 11.12 7.86
CA ALA A 45 1.28 9.70 7.53
C ALA A 45 0.48 9.48 6.23
N TYR A 46 -0.64 10.18 6.04
CA TYR A 46 -1.41 10.13 4.79
C TYR A 46 -0.64 10.69 3.58
N SER A 47 0.19 11.73 3.78
CA SER A 47 0.97 12.35 2.71
C SER A 47 2.03 11.42 2.11
N THR A 48 2.48 10.40 2.87
CA THR A 48 3.42 9.39 2.36
C THR A 48 2.89 8.67 1.12
N GLN A 49 1.56 8.50 1.00
CA GLN A 49 0.93 7.90 -0.18
C GLN A 49 1.10 8.79 -1.42
N SER A 50 0.92 10.11 -1.27
CA SER A 50 1.10 11.07 -2.36
C SER A 50 2.56 11.11 -2.83
N TRP A 51 3.51 11.09 -1.89
CA TRP A 51 4.93 10.97 -2.22
C TRP A 51 5.24 9.64 -2.91
N GLY A 52 4.71 8.54 -2.41
CA GLY A 52 4.84 7.22 -3.02
C GLY A 52 4.30 7.20 -4.45
N ALA A 53 3.15 7.82 -4.71
CA ALA A 53 2.55 7.91 -6.05
C ALA A 53 3.40 8.71 -7.04
N ILE A 54 4.15 9.72 -6.57
CA ILE A 54 5.07 10.49 -7.40
C ILE A 54 6.36 9.70 -7.67
N ILE A 55 6.90 9.03 -6.65
CA ILE A 55 8.21 8.35 -6.73
C ILE A 55 8.09 6.98 -7.42
N ALA A 56 7.02 6.23 -7.17
CA ALA A 56 6.85 4.86 -7.64
C ALA A 56 6.97 4.71 -9.17
N PRO A 57 6.39 5.58 -10.03
CA PRO A 57 6.54 5.47 -11.48
C PRO A 57 8.02 5.51 -11.94
N PHE A 58 8.88 6.23 -11.25
CA PHE A 58 10.31 6.31 -11.59
C PHE A 58 11.09 5.06 -11.19
N ILE A 59 10.61 4.28 -10.22
CA ILE A 59 11.28 3.06 -9.78
C ILE A 59 10.59 1.85 -10.41
N VAL A 60 9.31 1.67 -10.09
CA VAL A 60 8.47 0.56 -10.52
C VAL A 60 8.19 0.65 -12.01
N GLY A 61 7.85 1.82 -12.56
CA GLY A 61 7.57 1.96 -14.00
C GLY A 61 8.78 1.59 -14.86
N LEU A 62 9.95 2.17 -14.53
CA LEU A 62 11.21 1.88 -15.24
C LEU A 62 11.68 0.41 -15.12
N VAL A 63 11.41 -0.25 -13.99
CA VAL A 63 11.80 -1.65 -13.75
C VAL A 63 10.77 -2.65 -14.31
N ALA A 64 9.47 -2.38 -14.14
CA ALA A 64 8.38 -3.23 -14.61
C ALA A 64 8.39 -3.36 -16.13
N ASP A 65 8.55 -2.24 -16.83
CA ASP A 65 8.46 -2.21 -18.30
C ASP A 65 9.59 -2.98 -18.99
N ARG A 66 10.68 -3.28 -18.27
CA ARG A 66 11.89 -3.85 -18.84
C ARG A 66 12.25 -5.25 -18.33
N TYR A 67 11.89 -5.58 -17.08
CA TYR A 67 12.44 -6.77 -16.42
C TYR A 67 11.39 -7.73 -15.83
N PHE A 68 10.14 -7.30 -15.62
CA PHE A 68 9.15 -8.13 -14.90
C PHE A 68 7.75 -8.02 -15.49
N ASN A 69 6.99 -9.12 -15.43
CA ASN A 69 5.56 -9.05 -15.70
C ASN A 69 4.87 -8.22 -14.59
N ALA A 70 4.06 -7.23 -14.99
CA ALA A 70 3.39 -6.31 -14.07
C ALA A 70 2.61 -7.03 -12.94
N GLU A 71 1.89 -8.11 -13.26
CA GLU A 71 1.13 -8.90 -12.27
C GLU A 71 2.02 -9.52 -11.18
N ARG A 72 3.24 -9.94 -11.54
CA ARG A 72 4.19 -10.57 -10.59
C ARG A 72 4.82 -9.51 -9.71
N LEU A 73 5.21 -8.39 -10.30
CA LEU A 73 5.74 -7.25 -9.56
C LEU A 73 4.70 -6.72 -8.58
N LEU A 74 3.44 -6.58 -9.02
CA LEU A 74 2.32 -6.19 -8.17
C LEU A 74 2.17 -7.13 -6.96
N GLY A 75 2.25 -8.44 -7.18
CA GLY A 75 2.22 -9.42 -6.07
C GLY A 75 3.39 -9.27 -5.10
N ILE A 76 4.61 -9.06 -5.60
CA ILE A 76 5.81 -8.87 -4.77
C ILE A 76 5.67 -7.61 -3.90
N ILE A 77 5.26 -6.48 -4.48
CA ILE A 77 5.12 -5.23 -3.73
C ILE A 77 4.01 -5.31 -2.69
N HIS A 78 2.94 -6.09 -2.93
CA HIS A 78 1.89 -6.33 -1.94
C HIS A 78 2.39 -7.13 -0.75
N ILE A 79 3.19 -8.17 -0.99
CA ILE A 79 3.79 -8.96 0.09
C ILE A 79 4.78 -8.11 0.89
N ALA A 80 5.64 -7.35 0.21
CA ALA A 80 6.54 -6.42 0.87
C ALA A 80 5.78 -5.37 1.69
N GLY A 81 4.72 -4.78 1.12
CA GLY A 81 3.82 -3.86 1.80
C GLY A 81 3.15 -4.47 3.04
N ALA A 82 2.70 -5.73 2.96
CA ALA A 82 2.12 -6.44 4.10
C ALA A 82 3.13 -6.63 5.25
N ILE A 83 4.39 -6.96 4.93
CA ILE A 83 5.46 -7.07 5.92
C ILE A 83 5.73 -5.71 6.59
N LEU A 84 5.80 -4.65 5.79
CA LEU A 84 6.01 -3.29 6.29
C LEU A 84 4.84 -2.83 7.17
N LEU A 85 3.59 -3.03 6.74
CA LEU A 85 2.41 -2.71 7.54
C LEU A 85 2.37 -3.50 8.85
N TYR A 86 2.76 -4.78 8.83
CA TYR A 86 2.89 -5.56 10.04
C TYR A 86 3.96 -4.98 10.98
N ALA A 87 5.12 -4.58 10.45
CA ALA A 87 6.15 -3.92 11.24
C ALA A 87 5.65 -2.59 11.85
N LEU A 88 4.98 -1.76 11.04
CA LEU A 88 4.37 -0.49 11.47
C LEU A 88 3.34 -0.69 12.59
N SER A 89 2.55 -1.76 12.51
CA SER A 89 1.55 -2.07 13.55
C SER A 89 2.15 -2.37 14.94
N ARG A 90 3.47 -2.59 15.01
CA ARG A 90 4.22 -2.82 16.24
C ARG A 90 4.92 -1.56 16.78
N ALA A 91 4.85 -0.44 16.07
CA ALA A 91 5.41 0.82 16.54
C ALA A 91 4.72 1.25 17.86
N ARG A 92 5.50 1.83 18.78
CA ARG A 92 5.01 2.30 20.09
C ARG A 92 4.89 3.82 20.19
N SER A 93 5.33 4.53 19.16
CA SER A 93 5.28 5.98 19.04
C SER A 93 5.18 6.35 17.58
N PHE A 94 4.69 7.56 17.30
CA PHE A 94 4.60 8.07 15.93
C PHE A 94 5.98 8.19 15.25
N ASP A 95 7.03 8.56 15.97
CA ASP A 95 8.37 8.69 15.37
C ASP A 95 8.98 7.34 14.96
N ALA A 96 8.51 6.23 15.56
CA ALA A 96 8.93 4.88 15.21
C ALA A 96 7.98 4.22 14.18
N PHE A 97 6.90 4.90 13.80
CA PHE A 97 5.95 4.52 12.77
C PHE A 97 6.38 5.16 11.45
#